data_AF-A0A1W4WGS7-F1
#
_entry.id   AF-A0A1W4WGS7-F1
#
_cell.length_a   1.000
_cell.length_b   1.000
_cell.length_c   1.000
_cell.angle_alpha   90.00
_cell.angle_beta   90.00
_cell.angle_gamma   90.00
#
_symmetry.space_group_name_H-M   'P 1'
#
loop_
_entity.id
_entity.type
_entity.pdbx_description
1 polymer ?
#
loop_
_entity_poly.entity_id
_entity_poly.type
_entity_poly.pdbx_seq_one_letter_code
_entity_poly.pdbx_strand_id
1 'polypeptide(L)'
;MIGCICLKHITIGGSDQMGNMMSGFDLISKIYQKRVYGLTLPLITSEMGDKFGKSAGNAVWLSPNKTSPFTFYQFWVRMSDADAEKMLKLFTFDSLNSIKDLVQRHKQKPEERLAQKKLAEYLTTLVHGAEGLQKAHLATQALYKGSTNAINSLSVDEIKSLFEGATVVEIMPEPGQDVLNVAMEAGCFPTKSKRLK
;
A
#
# COMPACT_ATOMS: atom_id res chain seq x y z
N MET A 1 13.89 5.24 -1.96
CA MET A 1 14.99 5.67 -2.84
C MET A 1 15.02 4.64 -3.95
N ILE A 2 14.63 4.99 -5.18
CA ILE A 2 14.63 4.03 -6.29
C ILE A 2 16.10 3.84 -6.67
N GLY A 3 16.62 2.63 -6.43
CA GLY A 3 18.01 2.30 -6.69
C GLY A 3 18.37 2.37 -8.17
N CYS A 4 19.64 2.62 -8.45
CA CYS A 4 20.19 2.58 -9.80
C CYS A 4 20.53 1.11 -10.14
N ILE A 5 20.00 0.57 -11.23
CA ILE A 5 20.32 -0.78 -11.71
C ILE A 5 21.34 -0.64 -12.84
N CYS A 6 22.52 -1.21 -12.64
CA CYS A 6 23.59 -1.25 -13.65
C CYS A 6 23.57 -2.60 -14.36
N LEU A 7 23.16 -2.60 -15.62
CA LEU A 7 23.41 -3.70 -16.55
C LEU A 7 24.70 -3.38 -17.33
N LYS A 8 25.35 -4.40 -17.88
CA LYS A 8 26.72 -4.34 -18.45
C LYS A 8 27.04 -3.12 -19.33
N HIS A 9 26.04 -2.55 -20.02
CA HIS A 9 26.18 -1.35 -20.85
C HIS A 9 25.06 -0.30 -20.64
N ILE A 10 24.12 -0.54 -19.72
CA ILE A 10 22.98 0.36 -19.53
C ILE A 10 22.69 0.56 -18.05
N THR A 11 22.50 1.81 -17.67
CA THR A 11 22.13 2.21 -16.32
C THR A 11 20.71 2.73 -16.32
N ILE A 12 19.87 2.18 -15.44
CA ILE A 12 18.47 2.60 -15.27
C ILE A 12 18.28 3.12 -13.85
N GLY A 13 17.58 4.23 -13.68
CA GLY A 13 17.28 4.77 -12.35
C GLY A 13 16.27 5.91 -12.40
N GLY A 14 15.91 6.45 -11.23
CA GLY A 14 15.00 7.59 -11.15
C GLY A 14 15.57 8.85 -11.80
N SER A 15 14.69 9.79 -12.17
CA SER A 15 15.13 11.07 -12.76
C SER A 15 16.05 11.89 -11.85
N ASP A 16 15.99 11.65 -10.53
CA ASP A 16 16.90 12.24 -9.52
C ASP A 16 18.33 11.66 -9.56
N GLN A 17 18.55 10.55 -10.26
CA GLN A 17 19.87 9.89 -10.38
C GLN A 17 20.65 10.29 -11.65
N MET A 18 20.12 11.20 -12.47
CA MET A 18 20.74 11.59 -13.75
C MET A 18 22.19 12.08 -13.59
N GLY A 19 22.48 12.91 -12.58
CA GLY A 19 23.83 13.40 -12.33
C GLY A 19 24.82 12.27 -12.04
N ASN A 20 24.43 11.29 -11.23
CA ASN A 20 25.25 10.12 -10.91
C ASN A 20 25.49 9.26 -12.16
N MET A 21 24.48 9.11 -13.02
CA MET A 21 24.61 8.38 -14.29
C MET A 21 25.57 9.07 -15.26
N MET A 22 25.52 10.40 -15.36
CA MET A 22 26.42 11.18 -16.22
C MET A 22 27.88 11.03 -15.76
N SER A 23 28.13 11.12 -14.45
CA SER A 23 29.46 10.88 -13.90
C SER A 23 29.98 9.46 -14.20
N GLY A 24 29.11 8.46 -14.12
CA GLY A 24 29.45 7.08 -14.50
C GLY A 24 29.73 6.92 -16.00
N PHE A 25 28.94 7.58 -16.86
CA PHE A 25 29.14 7.61 -18.30
C PHE A 25 30.52 8.20 -18.66
N ASP A 26 30.87 9.35 -18.07
CA ASP A 26 32.15 10.02 -18.30
C ASP A 26 33.33 9.14 -17.88
N LEU A 27 33.23 8.51 -16.70
CA LEU A 27 34.28 7.64 -16.16
C LEU A 27 34.52 6.44 -17.09
N ILE A 28 33.44 5.75 -17.50
CA ILE A 28 33.54 4.56 -18.35
C ILE A 28 34.06 4.92 -19.75
N SER A 29 33.58 6.03 -20.31
CA SER A 29 34.01 6.51 -21.62
C SER A 29 35.48 6.89 -21.64
N LYS A 30 35.99 7.53 -20.58
CA LYS A 30 37.40 7.97 -20.49
C LYS A 30 38.37 6.81 -20.23
N ILE A 31 38.06 5.93 -19.28
CA ILE A 31 39.00 4.87 -18.85
C ILE A 31 38.92 3.66 -19.77
N TYR A 32 37.71 3.20 -20.07
CA TYR A 32 37.50 1.92 -20.76
C TYR A 32 37.16 2.09 -22.24
N GLN A 33 36.92 3.33 -22.72
CA GLN A 33 36.55 3.63 -24.10
C GLN A 33 35.35 2.79 -24.61
N LYS A 34 34.41 2.48 -23.71
CA LYS A 34 33.21 1.69 -24.02
C LYS A 34 31.98 2.59 -24.12
N ARG A 35 31.09 2.26 -25.06
CA ARG A 35 29.76 2.86 -25.11
C ARG A 35 28.88 2.30 -24.00
N VAL A 36 28.28 3.21 -23.24
CA VAL A 36 27.26 2.94 -22.22
C VAL A 36 26.11 3.91 -22.37
N TYR A 37 24.95 3.52 -21.87
CA TYR A 37 23.69 4.24 -22.03
C TYR A 37 23.04 4.48 -20.66
N GLY A 38 22.28 5.57 -20.55
CA GLY A 38 21.47 5.87 -19.37
C GLY A 38 20.00 5.99 -19.76
N LEU A 39 19.12 5.43 -18.94
CA LEU A 39 17.68 5.61 -19.05
C LEU A 39 17.12 6.06 -17.70
N THR A 40 16.44 7.20 -17.70
CA THR A 40 15.76 7.70 -16.50
C THR A 40 14.29 7.31 -16.52
N LEU A 41 13.80 6.88 -15.36
CA LEU A 41 12.38 6.66 -15.11
C LEU A 41 11.76 7.93 -14.50
N PRO A 42 10.53 8.28 -14.89
CA PRO A 42 9.87 9.47 -14.36
C PRO A 42 9.65 9.33 -12.86
N LEU A 43 9.69 10.46 -12.15
CA LEU A 43 9.25 10.51 -10.75
C LEU A 43 7.75 10.21 -10.68
N ILE A 44 7.40 9.30 -9.76
CA ILE A 44 6.01 8.98 -9.51
C ILE A 44 5.44 10.05 -8.59
N THR A 45 4.48 10.80 -9.12
CA THR A 45 3.69 11.81 -8.41
C THR A 45 2.22 11.41 -8.40
N SER A 46 1.50 11.81 -7.34
CA SER A 46 0.03 11.75 -7.33
C SER A 46 -0.57 12.86 -8.19
N GLU A 47 -1.88 12.83 -8.37
CA GLU A 47 -2.65 13.91 -9.02
C GLU A 47 -2.41 15.29 -8.39
N MET A 48 -2.15 15.35 -7.08
CA MET A 48 -1.90 16.60 -6.35
C MET A 48 -0.44 17.08 -6.46
N GLY A 49 0.39 16.41 -7.27
CA GLY A 49 1.82 16.74 -7.42
C GLY A 49 2.72 16.22 -6.30
N ASP A 50 2.13 15.56 -5.30
CA ASP A 50 2.84 14.99 -4.18
C ASP A 50 3.71 13.80 -4.60
N LYS A 51 4.90 13.69 -3.99
CA LYS A 51 5.80 12.55 -4.26
C LYS A 51 5.19 11.28 -3.68
N PHE A 52 5.07 10.28 -4.54
CA PHE A 52 4.57 8.98 -4.16
C PHE A 52 5.39 8.39 -3.01
N GLY A 53 4.72 8.00 -1.93
CA GLY A 53 5.33 7.39 -0.74
C GLY A 53 6.01 8.36 0.24
N LYS A 54 5.86 9.69 0.10
CA LYS A 54 6.39 10.67 1.07
C LYS A 54 5.35 11.62 1.68
N SER A 55 4.25 11.92 1.01
CA SER A 55 3.43 13.09 1.36
C SER A 55 2.24 12.88 2.32
N ALA A 56 2.24 11.86 3.19
CA ALA A 56 1.18 11.75 4.21
C ALA A 56 1.64 11.09 5.53
N GLY A 57 2.91 11.25 5.89
CA GLY A 57 3.45 10.73 7.16
C GLY A 57 3.68 9.20 7.22
N ASN A 58 3.06 8.41 6.34
CA ASN A 58 3.23 6.96 6.30
C ASN A 58 3.98 6.53 5.03
N ALA A 59 5.31 6.44 5.14
CA ALA A 59 6.10 5.70 4.16
C ALA A 59 5.61 4.25 4.13
N VAL A 60 5.26 3.75 2.93
CA VAL A 60 4.85 2.37 2.72
C VAL A 60 6.11 1.53 2.52
N TRP A 61 6.40 0.67 3.48
CA TRP A 61 7.57 -0.19 3.45
C TRP A 61 7.24 -1.53 2.79
N LEU A 62 8.24 -2.13 2.14
CA LEU A 62 8.12 -3.49 1.60
C LEU A 62 8.30 -4.57 2.68
N SER A 63 8.94 -4.22 3.79
CA SER A 63 9.14 -5.15 4.90
C SER A 63 7.83 -5.31 5.69
N PRO A 64 7.35 -6.55 5.89
CA PRO A 64 6.12 -6.82 6.64
C PRO A 64 6.19 -6.35 8.10
N ASN A 65 7.41 -6.21 8.65
CA ASN A 65 7.63 -5.75 10.04
C ASN A 65 7.44 -4.23 10.21
N LYS A 66 7.44 -3.47 9.10
CA LYS A 66 7.25 -2.01 9.12
C LYS A 66 5.93 -1.58 8.52
N THR A 67 5.43 -2.34 7.55
CA THR A 67 4.10 -2.14 6.98
C THR A 67 3.50 -3.53 6.82
N SER A 68 2.46 -3.81 7.60
CA SER A 68 1.79 -5.10 7.54
C SER A 68 1.24 -5.35 6.13
N PRO A 69 1.10 -6.62 5.69
CA PRO A 69 0.48 -6.93 4.39
C PRO A 69 -0.91 -6.31 4.24
N PHE A 70 -1.67 -6.20 5.33
CA PHE A 70 -2.95 -5.50 5.35
C PHE A 70 -2.80 -4.01 5.04
N THR A 71 -1.93 -3.29 5.76
CA THR A 71 -1.70 -1.86 5.54
C THR A 71 -1.16 -1.59 4.14
N PHE A 72 -0.26 -2.46 3.65
CA PHE A 72 0.26 -2.40 2.28
C PHE A 72 -0.85 -2.56 1.25
N TYR A 73 -1.69 -3.59 1.39
CA TYR A 73 -2.84 -3.82 0.51
C TYR A 73 -3.83 -2.65 0.53
N GLN A 74 -4.17 -2.15 1.73
CA GLN A 74 -5.10 -1.03 1.91
C GLN A 74 -4.58 0.28 1.31
N PHE A 75 -3.27 0.52 1.33
CA PHE A 75 -2.68 1.68 0.67
C PHE A 75 -3.04 1.73 -0.82
N TRP A 76 -2.89 0.62 -1.54
CA TRP A 76 -3.25 0.53 -2.96
C TRP A 76 -4.76 0.56 -3.18
N VAL A 77 -5.54 -0.12 -2.33
CA VAL A 77 -7.01 -0.09 -2.42
C VAL A 77 -7.54 1.34 -2.28
N ARG A 78 -6.93 2.18 -1.44
CA ARG A 78 -7.40 3.53 -1.14
C ARG A 78 -7.06 4.59 -2.19
N MET A 79 -6.26 4.26 -3.20
CA MET A 79 -5.86 5.20 -4.27
C MET A 79 -7.05 5.76 -5.07
N SER A 80 -6.86 6.95 -5.65
CA SER A 80 -7.81 7.56 -6.58
C SER A 80 -7.91 6.74 -7.87
N ASP A 81 -9.02 6.87 -8.59
CA ASP A 81 -9.25 6.13 -9.84
C ASP A 81 -8.22 6.48 -10.91
N ALA A 82 -7.84 7.76 -11.00
CA ALA A 82 -6.86 8.24 -11.97
C ALA A 82 -5.43 7.78 -11.62
N ASP A 83 -5.05 7.76 -10.34
CA ASP A 83 -3.77 7.18 -9.95
C ASP A 83 -3.76 5.67 -10.17
N ALA A 84 -4.86 4.95 -9.95
CA ALA A 84 -4.94 3.50 -10.11
C ALA A 84 -4.60 3.05 -11.55
N GLU A 85 -5.14 3.72 -12.57
CA GLU A 85 -4.80 3.42 -13.98
C GLU A 85 -3.31 3.65 -14.26
N LYS A 86 -2.75 4.77 -13.78
CA LYS A 86 -1.33 5.09 -13.93
C LYS A 86 -0.45 4.05 -13.23
N MET A 87 -0.81 3.64 -12.03
CA MET A 87 -0.07 2.65 -11.24
C MET A 87 -0.14 1.25 -11.87
N LEU A 88 -1.28 0.84 -12.43
CA LEU A 88 -1.39 -0.42 -13.17
C LEU A 88 -0.39 -0.50 -14.32
N LYS A 89 -0.25 0.59 -15.09
CA LYS A 89 0.70 0.65 -16.21
C LYS A 89 2.16 0.64 -15.78
N LEU A 90 2.47 1.17 -14.59
CA LEU A 90 3.83 1.29 -14.09
C LEU A 90 4.32 0.06 -13.31
N PHE A 91 3.42 -0.63 -12.61
CA PHE A 91 3.80 -1.62 -11.62
C PHE A 91 3.33 -3.05 -11.91
N THR A 92 2.54 -3.26 -12.97
CA THR A 92 2.10 -4.59 -13.39
C THR A 92 2.67 -4.96 -14.76
N PHE A 93 2.65 -6.25 -15.07
CA PHE A 93 2.98 -6.77 -16.41
C PHE A 93 1.72 -6.98 -17.28
N ASP A 94 0.57 -6.45 -16.88
CA ASP A 94 -0.67 -6.55 -17.66
C ASP A 94 -0.55 -5.74 -18.96
N SER A 95 -1.15 -6.23 -20.05
CA SER A 95 -1.14 -5.53 -21.33
C SER A 95 -1.93 -4.22 -21.25
N LEU A 96 -1.55 -3.21 -22.04
CA LEU A 96 -2.28 -1.93 -22.08
C LEU A 96 -3.76 -2.10 -22.47
N ASN A 97 -4.08 -3.09 -23.33
CA ASN A 97 -5.46 -3.41 -23.68
C ASN A 97 -6.22 -3.97 -22.48
N SER A 98 -5.62 -4.92 -21.74
CA SER A 98 -6.22 -5.49 -20.54
C SER A 98 -6.46 -4.42 -19.45
N ILE A 99 -5.51 -3.50 -19.28
CA ILE A 99 -5.66 -2.37 -18.35
C ILE A 99 -6.80 -1.46 -18.82
N LYS A 100 -6.87 -1.13 -20.11
CA LYS A 100 -7.94 -0.29 -20.67
C LYS A 100 -9.33 -0.90 -20.44
N ASP A 101 -9.49 -2.20 -20.69
CA ASP A 101 -10.75 -2.91 -20.48
C ASP A 101 -11.14 -2.97 -19.00
N LEU A 102 -10.16 -3.17 -18.10
CA LEU A 102 -10.38 -3.14 -16.66
C LEU A 102 -10.84 -1.76 -16.19
N VAL A 103 -10.18 -0.70 -16.65
CA VAL A 103 -10.54 0.69 -16.31
C VAL A 103 -11.92 1.03 -16.85
N GLN A 104 -12.27 0.57 -18.05
CA GLN A 104 -13.62 0.80 -18.60
C GLN A 104 -14.70 0.11 -17.77
N ARG A 105 -14.48 -1.15 -17.34
CA ARG A 105 -15.40 -1.84 -16.41
C ARG A 105 -15.48 -1.14 -15.06
N HIS A 106 -14.34 -0.69 -14.53
CA HIS A 106 -14.30 0.05 -13.27
C HIS A 106 -15.10 1.35 -13.36
N LYS A 107 -15.04 2.10 -14.47
CA LYS A 107 -15.82 3.33 -14.67
C LYS A 107 -17.34 3.09 -14.68
N GLN A 108 -17.79 1.88 -15.01
CA GLN A 108 -19.22 1.54 -14.96
C GLN A 108 -19.71 1.34 -13.52
N LYS A 109 -18.80 0.92 -12.62
CA LYS A 109 -19.07 0.62 -11.20
C LYS A 109 -17.89 1.03 -10.31
N PRO A 110 -17.66 2.34 -10.14
CA PRO A 110 -16.49 2.84 -9.40
C PRO A 110 -16.48 2.36 -7.94
N GLU A 111 -17.66 2.16 -7.34
CA GLU A 111 -17.83 1.66 -5.98
C GLU A 111 -17.25 0.25 -5.75
N GLU A 112 -17.12 -0.56 -6.80
CA GLU A 112 -16.53 -1.90 -6.69
C GLU A 112 -15.00 -1.85 -6.57
N ARG A 113 -14.36 -0.71 -6.90
CA ARG A 113 -12.90 -0.49 -6.85
C ARG A 113 -12.08 -1.56 -7.56
N LEU A 114 -12.55 -2.01 -8.73
CA LEU A 114 -11.97 -3.12 -9.49
C LEU A 114 -10.50 -2.88 -9.86
N ALA A 115 -10.17 -1.68 -10.32
CA ALA A 115 -8.81 -1.33 -10.73
C ALA A 115 -7.85 -1.33 -9.52
N GLN A 116 -8.26 -0.71 -8.41
CA GLN A 116 -7.46 -0.65 -7.18
C GLN A 116 -7.27 -2.02 -6.55
N LYS A 117 -8.32 -2.85 -6.50
CA LYS A 117 -8.22 -4.23 -5.98
C LYS A 117 -7.26 -5.07 -6.81
N LYS A 118 -7.37 -5.03 -8.14
CA LYS A 118 -6.45 -5.75 -9.04
C LYS A 118 -5.00 -5.33 -8.81
N LEU A 119 -4.75 -4.03 -8.70
CA LEU A 119 -3.41 -3.49 -8.41
C LEU A 119 -2.91 -3.95 -7.03
N ALA A 120 -3.75 -3.83 -6.00
CA ALA A 120 -3.42 -4.21 -4.63
C ALA A 120 -3.11 -5.71 -4.51
N GLU A 121 -3.94 -6.57 -5.11
CA GLU A 121 -3.73 -8.02 -5.15
C GLU A 121 -2.40 -8.38 -5.81
N TYR A 122 -2.12 -7.78 -6.99
CA TYR A 122 -0.89 -8.02 -7.72
C TYR A 122 0.35 -7.62 -6.91
N LEU A 123 0.36 -6.40 -6.36
CA LEU A 123 1.53 -5.88 -5.64
C LEU A 123 1.73 -6.52 -4.28
N THR A 124 0.65 -6.81 -3.55
CA THR A 124 0.75 -7.53 -2.28
C THR A 124 1.26 -8.95 -2.52
N THR A 125 0.83 -9.62 -3.59
CA THR A 125 1.37 -10.94 -3.97
C THR A 125 2.84 -10.85 -4.34
N LEU A 126 3.24 -9.83 -5.10
CA LEU A 126 4.63 -9.63 -5.51
C LEU A 126 5.57 -9.38 -4.32
N VAL A 127 5.13 -8.61 -3.32
CA VAL A 127 5.98 -8.18 -2.19
C VAL A 127 5.91 -9.13 -1.00
N HIS A 128 4.71 -9.64 -0.68
CA HIS A 128 4.45 -10.44 0.52
C HIS A 128 4.01 -11.88 0.21
N GLY A 129 3.97 -12.28 -1.06
CA GLY A 129 3.55 -13.61 -1.48
C GLY A 129 2.04 -13.85 -1.36
N ALA A 130 1.61 -15.04 -1.77
CA ALA A 130 0.21 -15.45 -1.70
C ALA A 130 -0.32 -15.49 -0.26
N GLU A 131 0.52 -15.92 0.70
CA GLU A 131 0.15 -15.94 2.13
C GLU A 131 -0.09 -14.52 2.66
N GLY A 132 0.76 -13.56 2.31
CA GLY A 132 0.59 -12.16 2.68
C GLY A 132 -0.70 -11.55 2.12
N LEU A 133 -1.05 -11.88 0.87
CA LEU A 133 -2.32 -11.48 0.28
C LEU A 133 -3.51 -12.10 1.01
N GLN A 134 -3.46 -13.39 1.33
CA GLN A 134 -4.52 -14.06 2.07
C GLN A 134 -4.73 -13.41 3.44
N LYS A 135 -3.65 -13.13 4.18
CA LYS A 135 -3.71 -12.40 5.46
C LYS A 135 -4.35 -11.02 5.29
N ALA A 136 -3.95 -10.27 4.26
CA ALA A 136 -4.55 -8.96 3.97
C ALA A 136 -6.05 -9.04 3.66
N HIS A 137 -6.49 -10.08 2.95
CA HIS A 137 -7.91 -10.33 2.68
C HIS A 137 -8.68 -10.71 3.95
N LEU A 138 -8.17 -11.62 4.77
CA LEU A 138 -8.81 -12.01 6.04
C LEU A 138 -8.97 -10.80 6.96
N ALA A 139 -7.90 -10.02 7.12
CA ALA A 139 -7.88 -8.76 7.84
C ALA A 139 -8.93 -7.77 7.30
N THR A 140 -9.01 -7.61 5.97
CA THR A 140 -10.01 -6.73 5.33
C THR A 140 -11.45 -7.21 5.58
N GLN A 141 -11.69 -8.53 5.54
CA GLN A 141 -13.01 -9.11 5.82
C GLN A 141 -13.39 -8.98 7.30
N ALA A 142 -12.45 -9.20 8.21
CA ALA A 142 -12.64 -9.00 9.64
C ALA A 142 -13.06 -7.56 9.95
N LEU A 143 -12.30 -6.58 9.43
CA LEU A 143 -12.50 -5.18 9.76
C LEU A 143 -13.75 -4.56 9.10
N TYR A 144 -13.99 -4.83 7.82
CA TYR A 144 -15.06 -4.14 7.07
C TYR A 144 -16.34 -4.95 6.90
N LYS A 145 -16.30 -6.27 7.08
CA LYS A 145 -17.50 -7.14 6.94
C LYS A 145 -17.93 -7.78 8.26
N GLY A 146 -17.23 -7.49 9.37
CA GLY A 146 -17.56 -8.04 10.68
C GLY A 146 -17.52 -9.56 10.73
N SER A 147 -16.69 -10.20 9.89
CA SER A 147 -16.60 -11.65 9.83
C SER A 147 -15.93 -12.18 11.09
N THR A 148 -16.74 -12.74 12.00
CA THR A 148 -16.27 -13.34 13.26
C THR A 148 -15.31 -14.51 13.02
N ASN A 149 -15.55 -15.29 11.96
CA ASN A 149 -14.65 -16.37 11.54
C ASN A 149 -13.28 -15.83 11.10
N ALA A 150 -13.24 -14.68 10.41
CA ALA A 150 -11.99 -14.06 10.02
C ALA A 150 -11.23 -13.51 11.24
N ILE A 151 -11.94 -12.90 12.20
CA ILE A 151 -11.32 -12.42 13.46
C ILE A 151 -10.69 -13.59 14.23
N ASN A 152 -11.38 -14.72 14.33
CA ASN A 152 -10.87 -15.91 15.03
C ASN A 152 -9.64 -16.55 14.35
N SER A 153 -9.45 -16.31 13.05
CA SER A 153 -8.31 -16.82 12.30
C SER A 153 -7.04 -15.96 12.42
N LEU A 154 -7.15 -14.76 12.99
CA LEU A 154 -6.05 -13.82 13.15
C LEU A 154 -5.39 -13.96 14.53
N SER A 155 -4.07 -13.81 14.57
CA SER A 155 -3.32 -13.71 15.81
C SER A 155 -3.55 -12.36 16.50
N VAL A 156 -3.24 -12.29 17.80
CA VAL A 156 -3.36 -11.07 18.60
C VAL A 156 -2.55 -9.91 18.00
N ASP A 157 -1.34 -10.19 17.51
CA ASP A 157 -0.48 -9.17 16.90
C ASP A 157 -1.06 -8.67 15.57
N GLU A 158 -1.66 -9.55 14.76
CA GLU A 158 -2.36 -9.15 13.54
C GLU A 158 -3.57 -8.27 13.85
N ILE A 159 -4.36 -8.62 14.89
CA ILE A 159 -5.48 -7.79 15.35
C ILE A 159 -4.97 -6.41 15.81
N LYS A 160 -3.90 -6.35 16.59
CA LYS A 160 -3.29 -5.07 16.99
C LYS A 160 -2.88 -4.23 15.79
N SER A 161 -2.29 -4.85 14.76
CA SER A 161 -1.89 -4.16 13.53
C SER A 161 -3.07 -3.65 12.70
N LEU A 162 -4.25 -4.26 12.81
CA LEU A 162 -5.47 -3.78 12.13
C LEU A 162 -5.95 -2.45 12.69
N PHE A 163 -5.77 -2.26 14.00
CA PHE A 163 -6.17 -1.06 14.73
C PHE A 163 -5.01 -0.07 14.90
N GLU A 164 -3.96 -0.18 14.08
CA GLU A 164 -2.83 0.73 14.10
C GLU A 164 -3.30 2.15 13.72
N GLY A 165 -3.29 3.06 14.71
CA GLY A 165 -3.83 4.43 14.60
C GLY A 165 -5.23 4.63 15.21
N ALA A 166 -5.90 3.55 15.64
CA ALA A 166 -7.06 3.65 16.53
C ALA A 166 -6.61 3.71 18.00
N THR A 167 -7.46 4.31 18.84
CA THR A 167 -7.24 4.33 20.28
C THR A 167 -7.45 2.92 20.84
N VAL A 168 -6.37 2.33 21.36
CA VAL A 168 -6.41 1.04 22.06
C VAL A 168 -6.35 1.30 23.56
N VAL A 169 -7.30 0.77 24.30
CA VAL A 169 -7.38 0.89 25.76
C VAL A 169 -7.28 -0.51 26.36
N GLU A 170 -6.38 -0.71 27.30
CA GLU A 170 -6.31 -1.94 28.08
C GLU A 170 -7.33 -1.86 29.22
N ILE A 171 -8.32 -2.74 29.19
CA ILE A 171 -9.40 -2.81 30.19
C ILE A 171 -9.24 -4.12 30.92
N MET A 172 -9.19 -4.06 32.26
CA MET A 172 -9.12 -5.27 33.09
C MET A 172 -10.53 -5.87 33.22
N PRO A 173 -10.71 -7.19 32.98
CA PRO A 173 -12.01 -7.83 33.13
C PRO A 173 -12.43 -7.89 34.60
N GLU A 174 -13.56 -7.30 34.95
CA GLU A 174 -14.15 -7.35 36.29
C GLU A 174 -15.54 -8.04 36.27
N PRO A 175 -15.87 -8.86 37.28
CA PRO A 175 -17.18 -9.49 37.38
C PRO A 175 -18.31 -8.45 37.39
N GLY A 176 -19.25 -8.55 36.44
CA GLY A 176 -20.36 -7.61 36.30
C GLY A 176 -20.11 -6.42 35.38
N GLN A 177 -18.96 -6.36 34.69
CA GLN A 177 -18.75 -5.40 33.60
C GLN A 177 -19.79 -5.57 32.50
N ASP A 178 -20.51 -4.49 32.20
CA ASP A 178 -21.38 -4.40 31.05
C ASP A 178 -20.62 -3.84 29.83
N VAL A 179 -21.10 -4.17 28.63
CA VAL A 179 -20.52 -3.69 27.35
C VAL A 179 -20.48 -2.15 27.30
N LEU A 180 -21.40 -1.50 28.02
CA LEU A 180 -21.55 -0.05 28.00
C LEU A 180 -20.44 0.65 28.79
N ASN A 181 -20.02 0.11 29.93
CA ASN A 181 -18.94 0.61 30.76
C ASN A 181 -17.62 0.39 30.06
N VAL A 182 -17.44 -0.78 29.44
CA VAL A 182 -16.28 -1.07 28.57
C VAL A 182 -16.21 -0.06 27.42
N ALA A 183 -17.33 0.23 26.73
CA ALA A 183 -17.35 1.20 25.64
C ALA A 183 -17.11 2.66 26.10
N MET A 184 -17.52 3.02 27.32
CA MET A 184 -17.23 4.33 27.91
C MET A 184 -15.75 4.46 28.29
N GLU A 185 -15.16 3.42 28.90
CA GLU A 185 -13.74 3.36 29.25
C GLU A 185 -12.85 3.36 28.00
N ALA A 186 -13.28 2.68 26.93
CA ALA A 186 -12.64 2.71 25.63
C ALA A 186 -12.79 4.06 24.90
N GLY A 187 -13.57 5.01 25.44
CA GLY A 187 -13.75 6.33 24.86
C GLY A 187 -14.63 6.36 23.60
N CYS A 188 -15.43 5.31 23.34
CA CYS A 188 -16.32 5.25 22.18
C CYS A 188 -17.44 6.30 22.23
N PHE A 189 -17.79 6.81 23.42
CA PHE A 189 -18.82 7.82 23.61
C PHE A 189 -18.35 8.94 24.55
N PRO A 190 -18.61 10.23 24.22
CA PRO A 190 -18.17 11.35 25.04
C PRO A 190 -18.95 11.53 26.35
N THR A 191 -20.20 11.03 26.47
CA THR A 191 -21.03 11.18 27.68
C THR A 191 -22.13 10.12 27.74
N LYS A 192 -22.60 9.80 28.95
CA LYS A 192 -23.69 8.83 29.18
C LYS A 192 -25.04 9.22 28.53
N SER A 193 -25.27 10.50 28.22
CA SER A 193 -26.56 10.98 27.70
C SER A 193 -26.66 11.04 26.17
N LYS A 194 -25.55 10.93 25.42
CA LYS A 194 -25.54 10.96 23.93
C LYS A 194 -25.76 9.57 23.29
N ARG A 195 -26.33 8.63 24.05
CA ARG A 195 -26.33 7.17 23.79
C ARG A 195 -27.47 6.62 22.91
N LEU A 196 -28.52 7.40 22.64
CA LEU A 196 -29.81 6.88 22.16
C LEU A 196 -30.23 7.39 20.76
N LYS A 197 -29.28 7.55 19.84
CA LYS A 197 -29.60 7.76 18.42
C LYS A 197 -28.90 6.73 17.55
#